data_AF-A0A7S0M808-F1
#
_entry.id   AF-A0A7S0M808-F1
#
_cell.length_a   1.000
_cell.length_b   1.000
_cell.length_c   1.000
_cell.angle_alpha   90.00
_cell.angle_beta   90.00
_cell.angle_gamma   90.00
#
_symmetry.space_group_name_H-M   'P 1'
#
loop_
_entity.id
_entity.type
_entity.pdbx_description
1 polymer ?
#
loop_
_entity_poly.entity_id
_entity_poly.type
_entity_poly.pdbx_seq_one_letter_code
_entity_poly.pdbx_strand_id
1 'polypeptide(L)'
;QQQLQQQILRAAGIATAGVAAPPIPGSAPAASFASAQLQQLQQQYAQAQASAAAVAANIQQVQKALQQQQQQAQATGVSQALLQQNQQNQQKLQQLQVQQQQVQQQQLQLQQQIQQQQQQSQQSQQAQQQPQQNQQNQQQQQQLLLQQQLQQQSQQLQQQLLQQQQQQQQQQQ
;
A
#
# COMPACT_ATOMS: atom_id res chain seq x y z
N GLN A 1 19.37 -25.78 22.54
CA GLN A 1 19.93 -25.23 21.28
C GLN A 1 19.29 -25.83 20.01
N GLN A 2 17.97 -26.10 19.97
CA GLN A 2 17.34 -26.70 18.77
C GLN A 2 16.14 -25.93 18.21
N GLN A 3 15.86 -24.71 18.68
CA GLN A 3 14.76 -23.89 18.14
C GLN A 3 15.24 -22.76 17.20
N LEU A 4 16.55 -22.59 17.02
CA LEU A 4 17.09 -21.47 16.21
C LEU A 4 17.32 -21.80 14.73
N GLN A 5 17.27 -23.08 14.31
CA GLN A 5 17.52 -23.44 12.90
C GLN A 5 16.26 -23.50 12.01
N GLN A 6 15.05 -23.49 12.58
CA GLN A 6 13.82 -23.56 11.78
C GLN A 6 13.35 -22.20 11.23
N GLN A 7 13.97 -21.09 11.63
CA GLN A 7 13.63 -19.77 11.10
C GLN A 7 14.43 -19.39 9.85
N ILE A 8 15.52 -20.09 9.54
CA ILE A 8 16.34 -19.81 8.35
C ILE A 8 15.74 -20.44 7.09
N LEU A 9 15.01 -21.58 7.20
CA LEU A 9 14.38 -22.20 6.03
C LEU A 9 13.06 -21.56 5.58
N ARG A 10 12.44 -20.67 6.37
CA ARG A 10 11.27 -19.90 5.90
C ARG A 10 11.65 -18.68 5.04
N ALA A 11 12.93 -18.31 5.01
CA ALA A 11 13.46 -17.25 4.15
C ALA A 11 13.97 -17.76 2.79
N ALA A 12 14.08 -19.08 2.61
CA ALA A 12 14.53 -19.71 1.36
C ALA A 12 13.44 -20.61 0.75
N GLY A 13 12.17 -20.19 0.89
CA GLY A 13 11.05 -20.76 0.16
C GLY A 13 11.16 -20.39 -1.33
N ILE A 14 11.95 -21.17 -2.05
CA ILE A 14 11.97 -21.26 -3.50
C ILE A 14 10.51 -21.50 -3.93
N ALA A 15 9.88 -20.49 -4.53
CA ALA A 15 8.65 -20.68 -5.27
C ALA A 15 8.99 -21.56 -6.47
N THR A 16 8.72 -22.86 -6.33
CA THR A 16 8.75 -23.83 -7.41
C THR A 16 7.86 -23.31 -8.52
N ALA A 17 8.47 -22.85 -9.61
CA ALA A 17 7.82 -22.53 -10.86
C ALA A 17 7.22 -23.82 -11.44
N GLY A 18 5.98 -24.11 -11.05
CA GLY A 18 5.09 -25.03 -11.76
C GLY A 18 4.49 -24.29 -12.95
N VAL A 19 5.01 -24.60 -14.13
CA VAL A 19 4.55 -24.16 -15.45
C VAL A 19 3.01 -24.13 -15.60
N ALA A 20 2.45 -22.93 -15.81
CA ALA A 20 1.19 -22.75 -16.53
C ALA A 20 1.10 -21.36 -17.17
N ALA A 21 1.17 -21.35 -18.50
CA ALA A 21 0.85 -20.30 -19.46
C ALA A 21 1.81 -19.08 -19.59
N PRO A 22 2.14 -18.66 -20.83
CA PRO A 22 2.83 -17.40 -21.05
C PRO A 22 2.00 -16.24 -20.48
N PRO A 23 2.64 -15.17 -19.97
CA PRO A 23 1.90 -14.02 -19.48
C PRO A 23 1.04 -13.47 -20.60
N ILE A 24 -0.28 -13.47 -20.41
CA ILE A 24 -1.18 -12.69 -21.25
C ILE A 24 -0.74 -11.23 -21.08
N PRO A 25 -0.27 -10.54 -22.14
CA PRO A 25 0.13 -9.15 -22.03
C PRO A 25 -1.12 -8.33 -21.74
N GLY A 26 -1.39 -8.01 -20.47
CA GLY A 26 -2.53 -7.14 -20.14
C GLY A 26 -3.03 -7.07 -18.70
N SER A 27 -2.66 -7.96 -17.77
CA SER A 27 -3.41 -8.06 -16.49
C SER A 27 -2.62 -8.02 -15.17
N ALA A 28 -1.34 -7.66 -15.16
CA ALA A 28 -0.58 -7.54 -13.89
C ALA A 28 0.29 -6.28 -13.65
N PRO A 29 0.05 -5.07 -14.22
CA PRO A 29 0.90 -3.94 -13.87
C PRO A 29 0.44 -3.13 -12.64
N ALA A 30 -0.86 -3.01 -12.33
CA ALA A 30 -1.30 -1.97 -11.37
C ALA A 30 -0.96 -2.26 -9.90
N ALA A 31 -1.21 -3.49 -9.41
CA ALA A 31 -0.94 -3.85 -8.01
C ALA A 31 0.57 -3.90 -7.71
N SER A 32 1.35 -4.46 -8.63
CA SER A 32 2.81 -4.58 -8.54
C SER A 32 3.51 -3.20 -8.61
N PHE A 33 3.02 -2.28 -9.46
CA PHE A 33 3.54 -0.92 -9.52
C PHE A 33 3.17 -0.10 -8.28
N ALA A 34 1.93 -0.21 -7.78
CA ALA A 34 1.50 0.51 -6.59
C ALA A 34 2.30 0.09 -5.34
N SER A 35 2.62 -1.21 -5.20
CA SER A 35 3.47 -1.71 -4.12
C SER A 35 4.94 -1.28 -4.25
N ALA A 36 5.49 -1.25 -5.47
CA ALA A 36 6.87 -0.83 -5.70
C ALA A 36 7.06 0.67 -5.43
N GLN A 37 6.08 1.50 -5.83
CA GLN A 37 6.11 2.94 -5.59
C GLN A 37 5.95 3.26 -4.09
N LEU A 38 5.12 2.50 -3.37
CA LEU A 38 4.99 2.61 -1.92
C LEU A 38 6.28 2.22 -1.19
N GLN A 39 6.95 1.14 -1.62
CA GLN A 39 8.27 0.76 -1.08
C GLN A 39 9.32 1.85 -1.30
N GLN A 40 9.34 2.49 -2.48
CA GLN A 40 10.26 3.58 -2.76
C GLN A 40 9.98 4.81 -1.87
N LEU A 41 8.71 5.16 -1.68
CA LEU A 41 8.30 6.24 -0.78
C LEU A 41 8.66 5.96 0.69
N GLN A 42 8.48 4.72 1.15
CA GLN A 42 8.91 4.31 2.50
C GLN A 42 10.42 4.41 2.68
N GLN A 43 11.21 4.05 1.66
CA GLN A 43 12.66 4.23 1.72
C GLN A 43 13.06 5.71 1.77
N GLN A 44 12.42 6.56 0.97
CA GLN A 44 12.65 8.01 1.02
C GLN A 44 12.28 8.60 2.38
N TYR A 45 11.18 8.13 2.99
CA TYR A 45 10.80 8.54 4.34
C TYR A 45 11.83 8.12 5.38
N ALA A 46 12.35 6.90 5.30
CA ALA A 46 13.41 6.41 6.19
C ALA A 46 14.71 7.23 6.04
N GLN A 47 15.08 7.62 4.81
CA GLN A 47 16.23 8.49 4.57
C GLN A 47 16.01 9.90 5.15
N ALA A 48 14.83 10.48 4.98
CA ALA A 48 14.48 11.77 5.58
C ALA A 48 14.48 11.70 7.13
N GLN A 49 14.09 10.57 7.71
CA GLN A 49 14.16 10.33 9.15
C GLN A 49 15.60 10.23 9.66
N ALA A 50 16.47 9.51 8.96
CA ALA A 50 17.89 9.44 9.27
C ALA A 50 18.57 10.82 9.16
N SER A 51 18.22 11.60 8.13
CA SER A 51 18.69 12.99 7.96
C SER A 51 18.25 13.88 9.12
N ALA A 52 16.99 13.76 9.58
CA ALA A 52 16.49 14.53 10.72
C ALA A 52 17.28 14.24 12.00
N ALA A 53 17.58 12.95 12.25
CA ALA A 53 18.39 12.53 13.39
C ALA A 53 19.82 13.09 13.31
N ALA A 54 20.43 13.09 12.12
CA ALA A 54 21.76 13.65 11.90
C ALA A 54 21.79 15.18 12.14
N VAL A 55 20.77 15.91 11.65
CA VAL A 55 20.64 17.36 11.90
C VAL A 55 20.46 17.65 13.40
N ALA A 56 19.63 16.86 14.09
CA ALA A 56 19.43 17.02 15.53
C ALA A 56 20.73 16.78 16.33
N ALA A 57 21.51 15.76 15.98
CA ALA A 57 22.81 15.49 16.59
C ALA A 57 23.80 16.65 16.38
N ASN A 58 23.85 17.20 15.16
CA ASN A 58 24.70 18.36 14.85
C ASN A 58 24.28 19.60 15.64
N ILE A 59 22.97 19.84 15.80
CA ILE A 59 22.45 20.94 16.63
C ILE A 59 22.91 20.79 18.08
N GLN A 60 22.80 19.59 18.67
CA GLN A 60 23.25 19.34 20.03
C GLN A 60 24.76 19.55 20.20
N GLN A 61 25.57 19.12 19.24
CA GLN A 61 27.02 19.35 19.26
C GLN A 61 27.36 20.84 19.24
N VAL A 62 26.71 21.62 18.37
CA VAL A 62 26.93 23.08 18.28
C VAL A 62 26.47 23.79 19.55
N GLN A 63 25.33 23.38 20.13
CA GLN A 63 24.86 23.93 21.41
C GLN A 63 25.84 23.64 22.55
N LYS A 64 26.39 22.41 22.62
CA LYS A 64 27.40 22.05 23.63
C LYS A 64 28.69 22.87 23.46
N ALA A 65 29.13 23.08 22.22
CA ALA A 65 30.29 23.91 21.92
C ALA A 65 30.08 25.37 22.34
N LEU A 66 28.91 25.94 22.06
CA LEU A 66 28.52 27.28 22.53
C LEU A 66 28.52 27.37 24.06
N GLN A 67 27.99 26.36 24.74
CA GLN A 67 27.91 26.34 26.20
C GLN A 67 29.29 26.25 26.86
N GLN A 68 30.20 25.41 26.32
CA GLN A 68 31.59 25.35 26.78
C GLN A 68 32.33 26.67 26.54
N GLN A 69 32.12 27.30 25.37
CA GLN A 69 32.71 28.59 25.08
C GLN A 69 32.20 29.69 26.02
N GLN A 70 30.92 29.68 26.40
CA GLN A 70 30.41 30.60 27.42
C GLN A 70 31.05 30.38 28.79
N GLN A 71 31.21 29.13 29.21
CA GLN A 71 31.90 28.81 30.48
C GLN A 71 33.36 29.27 30.44
N GLN A 72 34.05 29.08 29.32
CA GLN A 72 35.43 29.51 29.14
C GLN A 72 35.55 31.04 29.10
N ALA A 73 34.61 31.73 28.45
CA ALA A 73 34.53 33.19 28.44
C ALA A 73 34.29 33.78 29.84
N GLN A 74 33.50 33.12 30.68
CA GLN A 74 33.28 33.51 32.08
C GLN A 74 34.52 33.28 32.96
N ALA A 75 35.28 32.21 32.70
CA ALA A 75 36.45 31.84 33.51
C ALA A 75 37.73 32.62 33.15
N THR A 76 37.94 32.96 31.88
CA THR A 76 39.20 33.57 31.39
C THR A 76 39.06 34.99 30.83
N GLY A 77 37.85 35.56 30.86
CA GLY A 77 37.54 36.81 30.17
C GLY A 77 37.31 36.59 28.68
N VAL A 78 36.52 37.48 28.06
CA VAL A 78 36.09 37.34 26.67
C VAL A 78 37.24 37.69 25.72
N SER A 79 37.83 36.70 25.05
CA SER A 79 38.82 36.95 23.99
C SER A 79 38.14 37.17 22.63
N GLN A 80 38.76 37.98 21.76
CA GLN A 80 38.24 38.32 20.43
C GLN A 80 38.03 37.07 19.55
N ALA A 81 38.90 36.06 19.70
CA ALA A 81 38.78 34.77 19.02
C ALA A 81 37.55 33.97 19.51
N LEU A 82 37.24 34.00 20.80
CA LEU A 82 36.07 33.33 21.40
C LEU A 82 34.76 33.97 20.93
N LEU A 83 34.77 35.30 20.75
CA LEU A 83 33.62 36.04 20.21
C LEU A 83 33.34 35.67 18.75
N GLN A 84 34.41 35.58 17.94
CA GLN A 84 34.32 35.19 16.54
C GLN A 84 33.84 33.73 16.38
N GLN A 85 34.34 32.83 17.24
CA GLN A 85 33.93 31.42 17.26
C GLN A 85 32.46 31.26 17.69
N ASN A 86 31.99 32.04 18.67
CA ASN A 86 30.58 32.08 19.07
C ASN A 86 29.68 32.57 17.93
N GLN A 87 30.08 33.61 17.19
CA GLN A 87 29.32 34.07 16.03
C GLN A 87 29.22 33.00 14.94
N GLN A 88 30.33 32.31 14.64
CA GLN A 88 30.32 31.22 13.66
C GLN A 88 29.41 30.06 14.10
N ASN A 89 29.47 29.69 15.38
CA ASN A 89 28.61 28.65 15.94
C ASN A 89 27.12 29.06 15.94
N GLN A 90 26.80 30.33 16.22
CA GLN A 90 25.44 30.84 16.11
C GLN A 90 24.93 30.81 14.66
N GLN A 91 25.74 31.22 13.69
CA GLN A 91 25.38 31.11 12.27
C GLN A 91 25.17 29.66 11.85
N LYS A 92 26.04 28.74 12.29
CA LYS A 92 25.91 27.31 12.04
C LYS A 92 24.64 26.75 12.67
N LEU A 93 24.29 27.19 13.88
CA LEU A 93 23.05 26.78 14.56
C LEU A 93 21.81 27.24 13.78
N GLN A 94 21.78 28.49 13.30
CA GLN A 94 20.68 28.99 12.47
C GLN A 94 20.55 28.18 11.17
N GLN A 95 21.65 27.89 10.48
CA GLN A 95 21.63 27.07 9.26
C GLN A 95 21.10 25.66 9.54
N LEU A 96 21.52 25.03 10.64
CA LEU A 96 21.04 23.71 11.04
C LEU A 96 19.56 23.74 11.43
N GLN A 97 19.06 24.81 12.06
CA GLN A 97 17.63 24.97 12.36
C GLN A 97 16.78 25.08 11.09
N VAL A 98 17.25 25.84 10.09
CA VAL A 98 16.58 25.92 8.78
C VAL A 98 16.59 24.55 8.10
N GLN A 99 17.72 23.85 8.13
CA GLN A 99 17.83 22.49 7.58
C GLN A 99 16.90 21.51 8.31
N GLN A 100 16.77 21.62 9.64
CA GLN A 100 15.84 20.81 10.42
C GLN A 100 14.39 21.03 9.98
N GLN A 101 13.97 22.28 9.79
CA GLN A 101 12.62 22.59 9.28
C GLN A 101 12.38 22.01 7.89
N GLN A 102 13.36 22.11 6.98
CA GLN A 102 13.24 21.56 5.63
C GLN A 102 13.08 20.03 5.66
N VAL A 103 13.90 19.34 6.47
CA VAL A 103 13.80 17.88 6.61
C VAL A 103 12.48 17.47 7.27
N GLN A 104 11.98 18.24 8.24
CA GLN A 104 10.70 17.97 8.89
C GLN A 104 9.52 18.15 7.92
N GLN A 105 9.53 19.21 7.10
CA GLN A 105 8.53 19.40 6.05
C GLN A 105 8.56 18.27 5.01
N GLN A 106 9.76 17.86 4.58
CA GLN A 106 9.91 16.74 3.65
C GLN A 106 9.35 15.44 4.24
N GLN A 107 9.61 15.15 5.52
CA GLN A 107 9.03 13.98 6.20
C GLN A 107 7.51 14.02 6.23
N LEU A 108 6.92 15.18 6.55
CA LEU A 108 5.46 15.35 6.57
C LEU A 108 4.84 15.15 5.19
N GLN A 109 5.48 15.68 4.15
CA GLN A 109 5.02 15.51 2.77
C GLN A 109 5.07 14.04 2.33
N LEU A 110 6.18 13.35 2.61
CA LEU A 110 6.33 11.93 2.31
C LEU A 110 5.31 11.07 3.08
N GLN A 111 5.04 11.40 4.35
CA GLN A 111 4.03 10.70 5.14
C GLN A 111 2.63 10.85 4.54
N GLN A 112 2.24 12.06 4.12
CA GLN A 112 0.96 12.29 3.44
C GLN A 112 0.87 11.54 2.10
N GLN A 113 1.96 11.49 1.34
CA GLN A 113 2.01 10.79 0.06
C GLN A 113 1.90 9.27 0.24
N ILE A 114 2.57 8.69 1.24
CA ILE A 114 2.43 7.28 1.62
C ILE A 114 0.98 6.96 2.01
N GLN A 115 0.34 7.84 2.79
CA GLN A 115 -1.03 7.64 3.23
C GLN A 115 -2.03 7.67 2.06
N GLN A 116 -1.89 8.64 1.14
CA GLN A 116 -2.72 8.69 -0.08
C GLN A 116 -2.54 7.44 -0.93
N GLN A 117 -1.30 6.98 -1.13
CA GLN A 117 -1.03 5.80 -1.94
C GLN A 117 -1.58 4.51 -1.30
N GLN A 118 -1.56 4.39 0.03
CA GLN A 118 -2.23 3.29 0.73
C GLN A 118 -3.75 3.33 0.58
N GLN A 119 -4.38 4.51 0.63
CA GLN A 119 -5.83 4.63 0.43
C GLN A 119 -6.24 4.29 -1.01
N GLN A 120 -5.49 4.76 -2.01
CA GLN A 120 -5.73 4.41 -3.42
C GLN A 120 -5.57 2.91 -3.67
N SER A 121 -4.59 2.27 -3.02
CA SER A 121 -4.36 0.83 -3.11
C SER A 121 -5.50 0.01 -2.49
N GLN A 122 -6.13 0.51 -1.43
CA GLN A 122 -7.29 -0.14 -0.81
C GLN A 122 -8.57 0.05 -1.63
N GLN A 123 -8.82 1.25 -2.16
CA GLN A 123 -9.95 1.51 -3.06
C GLN A 123 -9.86 0.67 -4.35
N SER A 124 -8.66 0.56 -4.92
CA SER A 124 -8.43 -0.28 -6.10
C SER A 124 -8.71 -1.76 -5.84
N GLN A 125 -8.38 -2.27 -4.64
CA GLN A 125 -8.67 -3.65 -4.25
C GLN A 125 -10.18 -3.89 -4.04
N GLN A 126 -10.91 -2.94 -3.46
CA GLN A 126 -12.36 -3.04 -3.30
C GLN A 126 -13.11 -2.90 -4.64
N ALA A 127 -12.65 -2.02 -5.52
CA ALA A 127 -13.24 -1.82 -6.84
C ALA A 127 -13.04 -3.04 -7.78
N GLN A 128 -11.99 -3.84 -7.58
CA GLN A 128 -11.76 -5.07 -8.35
C GLN A 128 -12.63 -6.26 -7.91
N GLN A 129 -13.16 -6.28 -6.68
CA GLN A 129 -13.99 -7.39 -6.19
C GLN A 129 -15.49 -7.26 -6.54
N GLN A 130 -16.00 -6.04 -6.73
CA GLN A 130 -17.42 -5.81 -7.06
C GLN A 130 -17.88 -6.31 -8.45
N PRO A 131 -17.12 -6.13 -9.56
CA PRO A 131 -17.63 -6.49 -10.87
C PRO A 131 -17.76 -8.01 -11.08
N GLN A 132 -16.94 -8.84 -10.42
CA GLN A 132 -17.05 -10.30 -10.54
C GLN A 132 -18.28 -10.87 -9.83
N GLN A 133 -18.63 -10.34 -8.66
CA GLN A 133 -19.81 -10.80 -7.93
C GLN A 133 -21.11 -10.39 -8.65
N ASN A 134 -21.14 -9.20 -9.26
CA ASN A 134 -22.28 -8.76 -10.05
C ASN A 134 -22.42 -9.53 -11.38
N GLN A 135 -21.32 -9.88 -12.05
CA GLN A 135 -21.41 -10.70 -13.27
C GLN A 135 -21.87 -12.14 -12.97
N GLN A 136 -21.39 -12.73 -11.88
CA GLN A 136 -21.80 -14.07 -11.48
C GLN A 136 -23.28 -14.10 -11.03
N ASN A 137 -23.74 -13.09 -10.28
CA ASN A 137 -25.15 -12.96 -9.93
C ASN A 137 -26.03 -12.74 -11.17
N GLN A 138 -25.58 -11.94 -12.14
CA GLN A 138 -26.35 -11.71 -13.35
C GLN A 138 -26.44 -12.99 -14.21
N GLN A 139 -25.36 -13.76 -14.35
CA GLN A 139 -25.40 -15.07 -15.03
C GLN A 139 -26.29 -16.06 -14.30
N GLN A 140 -26.21 -16.14 -12.97
CA GLN A 140 -27.01 -17.06 -12.18
C GLN A 140 -28.51 -16.70 -12.28
N GLN A 141 -28.84 -15.40 -12.24
CA GLN A 141 -30.21 -14.93 -12.45
C GLN A 141 -30.72 -15.24 -13.86
N GLN A 142 -29.88 -15.08 -14.89
CA GLN A 142 -30.23 -15.39 -16.27
C GLN A 142 -30.46 -16.90 -16.47
N GLN A 143 -29.63 -17.74 -15.84
CA GLN A 143 -29.78 -19.20 -15.86
C GLN A 143 -31.05 -19.66 -15.13
N LEU A 144 -31.39 -19.02 -14.01
CA LEU A 144 -32.62 -19.31 -13.26
C LEU A 144 -33.87 -18.92 -14.07
N LEU A 145 -33.83 -17.79 -14.77
CA LEU A 145 -34.91 -17.34 -15.64
C LEU A 145 -35.13 -18.31 -16.80
N LEU A 146 -34.04 -18.77 -17.43
CA LEU A 146 -34.08 -19.73 -18.52
C LEU A 146 -34.65 -21.08 -18.06
N GLN A 147 -34.24 -21.55 -16.87
CA GLN A 147 -34.76 -22.79 -16.28
C GLN A 147 -36.26 -22.70 -16.01
N GLN A 148 -36.74 -21.57 -15.48
CA GLN A 148 -38.16 -21.37 -15.23
C GLN A 148 -38.97 -21.35 -16.54
N GLN A 149 -38.45 -20.70 -17.58
CA GLN A 149 -39.11 -20.65 -18.89
C GLN A 149 -39.20 -22.05 -19.53
N LEU A 150 -38.12 -22.83 -19.47
CA LEU A 150 -38.12 -24.22 -19.94
C LEU A 150 -39.11 -25.09 -19.17
N GLN A 151 -39.22 -24.90 -17.86
CA GLN A 151 -40.15 -25.65 -17.03
C GLN A 151 -41.62 -25.32 -17.37
N GLN A 152 -41.95 -24.05 -17.60
CA GLN A 152 -43.28 -23.65 -18.06
C GLN A 152 -43.62 -24.22 -19.44
N GLN A 153 -42.66 -24.17 -20.38
CA GLN A 153 -42.86 -24.69 -21.73
C GLN A 153 -43.06 -26.21 -21.72
N SER A 154 -42.32 -26.93 -20.87
CA SER A 154 -42.50 -28.37 -20.66
C SER A 154 -43.89 -28.71 -20.10
N GLN A 155 -44.39 -27.95 -19.13
CA GLN A 155 -45.75 -28.16 -18.60
C GLN A 155 -46.83 -27.90 -19.65
N GLN A 156 -46.67 -26.88 -20.49
CA GLN A 156 -47.61 -26.62 -21.59
C GLN A 156 -47.63 -27.75 -22.61
N LEU A 157 -46.46 -28.25 -23.01
CA LEU A 157 -46.34 -29.39 -23.92
C LEU A 157 -46.97 -30.66 -23.33
N GLN A 158 -46.75 -30.90 -22.03
CA GLN A 158 -47.33 -32.05 -21.35
C GLN A 158 -48.86 -31.97 -21.29
N GLN A 159 -49.42 -30.79 -21.02
CA GLN A 159 -50.87 -30.57 -21.08
C GLN A 159 -51.44 -30.75 -22.49
N GLN A 160 -50.76 -30.23 -23.53
CA GLN A 160 -51.18 -30.44 -24.92
C GLN A 160 -51.18 -31.91 -25.32
N LEU A 161 -50.15 -32.65 -24.93
CA LEU A 161 -50.06 -34.10 -25.17
C LEU A 161 -51.20 -34.85 -24.47
N LEU A 162 -51.51 -34.51 -23.22
CA LEU A 162 -52.63 -35.09 -22.49
C LEU A 162 -53.97 -34.79 -23.15
N GLN A 163 -54.19 -33.54 -23.59
CA GLN A 163 -55.40 -33.14 -24.30
C GLN A 163 -55.56 -33.88 -25.63
N GLN A 164 -54.48 -34.02 -26.40
CA GLN A 164 -54.47 -34.75 -27.65
C GLN A 164 -54.78 -36.24 -27.43
N GLN A 165 -54.21 -36.84 -26.38
CA GLN A 165 -54.48 -38.24 -26.04
C GLN A 165 -55.95 -38.46 -25.61
N GLN A 166 -56.52 -37.52 -24.84
CA GLN A 166 -57.95 -37.56 -24.49
C GLN A 166 -58.85 -37.44 -25.73
N GLN A 167 -58.54 -36.54 -26.66
CA GLN A 167 -59.30 -36.42 -27.92
C GLN A 167 -59.21 -37.68 -28.77
N GLN A 168 -58.05 -38.33 -28.86
CA GLN A 168 -57.93 -39.61 -29.56
C GLN A 168 -58.74 -40.74 -28.90
N GLN A 169 -58.80 -40.78 -27.56
CA GLN A 169 -59.63 -41.78 -26.87
C GLN A 169 -61.13 -41.53 -27.08
N GLN A 170 -61.57 -40.27 -27.18
CA GLN A 170 -62.98 -39.95 -27.49
C GLN A 170 -63.38 -40.27 -28.93
N GLN A 171 -62.46 -40.27 -29.89
CA GLN A 171 -62.76 -40.66 -31.28
C GLN A 171 -62.81 -42.19 -31.50
N GLN A 172 -62.36 -42.99 -30.52
CA GLN A 172 -62.37 -44.46 -30.60
C GLN A 172 -63.54 -45.12 -29.85
N GLN A 173 -64.43 -44.34 -29.23
CA GLN A 173 -65.71 -44.80 -28.66
C GLN A 173 -66.88 -44.33 -29.54
#